data_AF-A0A2V5WLV5-F1
#
_entry.id   AF-A0A2V5WLV5-F1
#
_cell.length_a   1.000
_cell.length_b   1.000
_cell.length_c   1.000
_cell.angle_alpha   90.00
_cell.angle_beta   90.00
_cell.angle_gamma   90.00
#
_symmetry.space_group_name_H-M   'P 1'
#
loop_
_entity.id
_entity.type
_entity.pdbx_description
1 polymer ?
#
loop_
_entity_poly.entity_id
_entity_poly.type
_entity_poly.pdbx_seq_one_letter_code
_entity_poly.pdbx_strand_id
1 'polypeptide(L)'
;MNWSPILPQAYRWPVKAAGSNAPSANSLSFKRGGYLHPVLTPSGKLITDDYPPNHLHHHGIWFPWTKTEFEGRQPDFWNMGEGKGTVEFVALHLTWNGPVHGGFQTRHRFVDLTAPEPRVALNETWQVTLYNVGRGAARYWMFDLVSTQECATASPLILPKYYYGGLGVRGNWAWNG
;
A
#
# COMPACT_ATOMS: atom_id res chain seq x y z
N MET A 1 3.79 -23.67 -22.28
CA MET A 1 3.73 -23.49 -20.80
C MET A 1 2.49 -22.67 -20.50
N ASN A 2 1.47 -23.28 -19.89
CA ASN A 2 0.25 -22.58 -19.50
C ASN A 2 0.59 -21.63 -18.34
N TRP A 3 0.45 -20.34 -18.60
CA TRP A 3 0.43 -19.31 -17.57
C TRP A 3 -0.91 -19.41 -16.86
N SER A 4 -1.02 -20.27 -15.84
CA SER A 4 -2.04 -20.03 -14.81
C SER A 4 -1.58 -18.78 -14.06
N PRO A 5 -2.34 -17.67 -14.08
CA PRO A 5 -2.08 -16.58 -13.18
C PRO A 5 -2.43 -17.12 -11.78
N ILE A 6 -1.43 -17.61 -11.07
CA ILE A 6 -1.46 -17.52 -9.62
C ILE A 6 -1.34 -16.02 -9.36
N LEU A 7 -2.47 -15.31 -9.51
CA LEU A 7 -2.63 -14.02 -8.84
C LEU A 7 -2.25 -14.32 -7.39
N PRO A 8 -1.24 -13.63 -6.83
CA PRO A 8 -1.03 -13.68 -5.39
C PRO A 8 -2.40 -13.44 -4.75
N GLN A 9 -2.79 -14.29 -3.80
CA GLN A 9 -4.03 -14.13 -3.03
C GLN A 9 -4.14 -12.77 -2.32
N ALA A 10 -3.11 -11.91 -2.42
CA ALA A 10 -3.06 -10.53 -1.96
C ALA A 10 -4.11 -9.57 -2.58
N TYR A 11 -4.80 -9.93 -3.67
CA TYR A 11 -5.81 -9.06 -4.30
C TYR A 11 -7.23 -9.64 -4.31
N ARG A 12 -7.48 -10.76 -3.62
CA ARG A 12 -8.85 -11.25 -3.37
C ARG A 12 -9.24 -10.91 -1.95
N TRP A 13 -10.22 -10.03 -1.81
CA TRP A 13 -11.03 -9.93 -0.59
C TRP A 13 -12.14 -10.99 -0.68
N PRO A 14 -12.04 -12.16 -0.03
CA PRO A 14 -13.19 -12.72 0.63
C PRO A 14 -13.25 -12.14 2.03
N VAL A 15 -14.41 -11.63 2.41
CA VAL A 15 -14.79 -11.53 3.81
C VAL A 15 -14.75 -12.94 4.40
N LYS A 16 -13.60 -13.32 4.96
CA LYS A 16 -13.45 -14.26 6.07
C LYS A 16 -12.02 -14.18 6.58
N ALA A 17 -11.90 -13.65 7.79
CA ALA A 17 -10.70 -13.62 8.58
C ALA A 17 -10.09 -15.03 8.68
N ALA A 18 -8.82 -15.15 8.31
CA ALA A 18 -7.96 -16.25 8.68
C ALA A 18 -6.61 -15.65 9.11
N GLY A 19 -6.44 -15.47 10.42
CA GLY A 19 -5.13 -15.31 11.06
C GLY A 19 -4.42 -13.95 11.00
N SER A 20 -4.99 -12.91 10.38
CA SER A 20 -4.45 -11.55 10.50
C SER A 20 -4.97 -10.89 11.78
N ASN A 21 -4.08 -10.47 12.69
CA ASN A 21 -4.41 -9.69 13.89
C ASN A 21 -4.88 -8.25 13.55
N ALA A 22 -5.76 -8.06 12.57
CA ALA A 22 -6.49 -6.81 12.45
C ALA A 22 -7.30 -6.62 13.75
N PRO A 23 -7.10 -5.55 14.54
CA PRO A 23 -7.76 -5.40 15.83
C PRO A 23 -9.28 -5.37 15.67
N SER A 24 -10.03 -6.12 16.49
CA SER A 24 -11.50 -6.11 16.48
C SER A 24 -12.08 -4.73 16.83
N ALA A 25 -13.18 -4.36 16.16
CA ALA A 25 -14.02 -3.15 16.32
C ALA A 25 -13.34 -1.76 16.16
N ASN A 26 -12.07 -1.60 16.55
CA ASN A 26 -11.18 -0.52 16.12
C ASN A 26 -10.64 -0.75 14.68
N SER A 27 -11.07 -1.82 13.99
CA SER A 27 -10.59 -2.24 12.66
C SER A 27 -10.90 -1.28 11.52
N LEU A 28 -12.01 -0.53 11.60
CA LEU A 28 -12.48 0.24 10.44
C LEU A 28 -11.59 1.46 10.17
N SER A 29 -11.14 2.17 11.21
CA SER A 29 -10.25 3.32 11.06
C SER A 29 -8.87 2.92 10.52
N PHE A 30 -8.41 1.69 10.80
CA PHE A 30 -7.13 1.17 10.33
C PHE A 30 -7.22 0.45 8.97
N LYS A 31 -8.37 0.46 8.29
CA LYS A 31 -8.51 -0.08 6.94
C LYS A 31 -7.93 0.89 5.91
N ARG A 32 -6.97 0.43 5.10
CA ARG A 32 -6.42 1.17 3.92
C ARG A 32 -6.25 0.28 2.71
N GLY A 33 -6.10 0.92 1.55
CA GLY A 33 -5.45 0.39 0.36
C GLY A 33 -4.03 0.96 0.17
N GLY A 34 -3.44 0.69 -1.00
CA GLY A 34 -2.17 1.29 -1.41
C GLY A 34 -0.96 0.86 -0.57
N TYR A 35 -0.80 -0.46 -0.36
CA TYR A 35 0.40 -1.04 0.25
C TYR A 35 0.73 -2.41 -0.38
N LEU A 36 2.00 -2.81 -0.35
CA LEU A 36 2.46 -4.16 -0.71
C LEU A 36 2.84 -4.94 0.55
N HIS A 37 2.17 -6.05 0.77
CA HIS A 37 2.50 -7.06 1.78
C HIS A 37 1.84 -8.40 1.35
N PRO A 38 2.49 -9.57 1.55
CA PRO A 38 3.86 -9.76 2.04
C PRO A 38 4.92 -9.62 0.93
N VAL A 39 6.14 -9.22 1.31
CA VAL A 39 7.36 -9.27 0.49
C VAL A 39 8.38 -10.17 1.18
N LEU A 40 9.00 -11.07 0.41
CA LEU A 40 9.93 -12.08 0.92
C LEU A 40 11.32 -11.95 0.26
N THR A 41 12.35 -12.47 0.92
CA THR A 41 13.66 -12.72 0.28
C THR A 41 13.54 -13.83 -0.77
N PRO A 42 14.54 -13.96 -1.67
CA PRO A 42 14.64 -15.12 -2.57
C PRO A 42 14.62 -16.48 -1.85
N SER A 43 15.09 -16.54 -0.60
CA SER A 43 15.06 -17.75 0.25
C SER A 43 13.76 -17.95 1.03
N GLY A 44 12.74 -17.10 0.83
CA GLY A 44 11.43 -17.23 1.47
C GLY A 44 11.32 -16.63 2.87
N LYS A 45 12.27 -15.79 3.30
CA LYS A 45 12.16 -15.07 4.59
C LYS A 45 11.27 -13.84 4.43
N LEU A 46 10.24 -13.72 5.27
CA LEU A 46 9.33 -12.56 5.27
C LEU A 46 10.09 -11.28 5.67
N ILE A 47 10.06 -10.25 4.82
CA ILE A 47 10.74 -8.96 5.03
C ILE A 47 9.80 -7.88 5.54
N THR A 48 8.58 -7.82 5.02
CA THR A 48 7.59 -6.82 5.42
C THR A 48 6.69 -7.31 6.54
N ASP A 49 6.26 -6.41 7.42
CA ASP A 49 5.20 -6.66 8.41
C ASP A 49 3.91 -5.93 8.04
N ASP A 50 2.81 -6.27 8.71
CA ASP A 50 1.52 -5.58 8.58
C ASP A 50 0.78 -5.58 9.93
N TYR A 51 0.23 -4.44 10.33
CA TYR A 51 -0.40 -4.21 11.65
C TYR A 51 0.45 -4.64 12.87
N PRO A 52 1.69 -4.12 13.02
CA PRO A 52 2.48 -4.45 14.19
C PRO A 52 1.83 -3.94 15.48
N PRO A 53 1.92 -4.67 16.61
CA PRO A 53 1.20 -4.33 17.84
C PRO A 53 1.48 -2.92 18.40
N ASN A 54 2.68 -2.38 18.18
CA ASN A 54 3.06 -1.05 18.68
C ASN A 54 2.77 0.10 17.70
N HIS A 55 2.49 -0.18 16.42
CA HIS A 55 2.26 0.82 15.38
C HIS A 55 1.27 0.28 14.34
N LEU A 56 0.01 0.09 14.74
CA LEU A 56 -1.04 -0.53 13.91
C LEU A 56 -1.28 0.15 12.54
N HIS A 57 -0.77 1.35 12.34
CA HIS A 57 -0.85 2.15 11.12
C HIS A 57 0.36 1.95 10.17
N HIS A 58 1.24 0.97 10.45
CA HIS A 58 2.38 0.61 9.60
C HIS A 58 2.06 -0.61 8.71
N HIS A 59 2.40 -0.53 7.41
CA HIS A 59 1.91 -1.48 6.41
C HIS A 59 2.91 -1.80 5.29
N GLY A 60 3.68 -2.86 5.40
CA GLY A 60 4.54 -3.36 4.32
C GLY A 60 5.32 -2.28 3.56
N ILE A 61 5.06 -2.09 2.27
CA ILE A 61 5.60 -0.98 1.47
C ILE A 61 4.44 -0.04 1.09
N TRP A 62 4.49 1.23 1.47
CA TRP A 62 3.39 2.19 1.27
C TRP A 62 3.86 3.65 1.27
N PHE A 63 2.96 4.59 0.97
CA PHE A 63 3.22 6.03 1.09
C PHE A 63 2.54 6.63 2.35
N PRO A 64 3.28 6.82 3.47
CA PRO A 64 2.78 7.48 4.70
C PRO A 64 2.84 9.02 4.62
N TRP A 65 2.01 9.64 3.78
CA TRP A 65 1.91 11.11 3.82
C TRP A 65 1.24 11.59 5.10
N THR A 66 1.98 12.33 5.92
CA THR A 66 1.56 12.90 7.21
C THR A 66 1.84 14.40 7.22
N LYS A 67 1.29 15.11 8.21
CA LYS A 67 1.47 16.57 8.37
C LYS A 67 1.16 17.35 7.10
N THR A 68 0.19 16.88 6.32
CA THR A 68 -0.17 17.49 5.04
C THR A 68 -1.08 18.69 5.25
N GLU A 69 -1.13 19.60 4.28
CA GLU A 69 -2.13 20.66 4.24
C GLU A 69 -2.92 20.59 2.92
N PHE A 70 -4.25 20.67 3.02
CA PHE A 70 -5.14 20.60 1.85
C PHE A 70 -6.34 21.50 2.09
N GLU A 71 -6.54 22.50 1.21
CA GLU A 71 -7.69 23.42 1.28
C GLU A 71 -7.88 24.05 2.68
N GLY A 72 -6.78 24.44 3.34
CA GLY A 72 -6.78 25.05 4.67
C GLY A 72 -6.97 24.06 5.84
N ARG A 73 -7.04 22.75 5.56
CA ARG A 73 -7.15 21.68 6.56
C ARG A 73 -5.86 20.88 6.65
N GLN A 74 -5.78 19.98 7.62
CA GLN A 74 -4.60 19.16 7.90
C GLN A 74 -4.93 17.66 7.90
N PRO A 75 -5.26 17.05 6.74
CA PRO A 75 -5.42 15.61 6.67
C PRO A 75 -4.11 14.89 6.99
N ASP A 76 -4.24 13.66 7.49
CA ASP A 76 -3.11 12.77 7.75
C ASP A 76 -3.44 11.38 7.18
N PHE A 77 -2.63 10.92 6.23
CA PHE A 77 -2.83 9.64 5.52
C PHE A 77 -1.91 8.53 6.07
N TRP A 78 -1.23 8.79 7.18
CA TRP A 78 -0.40 7.83 7.90
C TRP A 78 -1.03 7.46 9.24
N ASN A 79 -1.39 8.43 10.08
CA ASN A 79 -1.92 8.22 11.43
C ASN A 79 -3.42 7.89 11.40
N MET A 80 -3.77 6.74 10.83
CA MET A 80 -5.14 6.33 10.53
C MET A 80 -6.08 6.33 11.74
N GLY A 81 -5.54 6.06 12.93
CA GLY A 81 -6.29 6.11 14.19
C GLY A 81 -6.83 7.49 14.54
N GLU A 82 -6.29 8.57 13.97
CA GLU A 82 -6.81 9.93 14.16
C GLU A 82 -8.03 10.24 13.28
N GLY A 83 -8.34 9.39 12.29
CA GLY A 83 -9.51 9.57 11.42
C GLY A 83 -9.46 10.80 10.53
N LYS A 84 -8.30 11.42 10.32
CA LYS A 84 -8.12 12.64 9.51
C LYS A 84 -7.96 12.36 8.02
N GLY A 85 -7.57 11.14 7.67
CA GLY A 85 -7.39 10.74 6.29
C GLY A 85 -7.38 9.23 6.14
N THR A 86 -7.64 8.78 4.91
CA THR A 86 -7.53 7.38 4.53
C THR A 86 -6.99 7.24 3.10
N VAL A 87 -6.47 6.06 2.78
CA VAL A 87 -6.11 5.68 1.41
C VAL A 87 -7.03 4.55 1.00
N GLU A 88 -7.78 4.76 -0.08
CA GLU A 88 -8.77 3.81 -0.56
C GLU A 88 -8.30 3.12 -1.84
N PHE A 89 -8.51 1.81 -1.92
CA PHE A 89 -8.38 1.09 -3.19
C PHE A 89 -9.57 1.42 -4.08
N VAL A 90 -9.29 1.86 -5.30
CA VAL A 90 -10.31 2.23 -6.29
C VAL A 90 -10.53 1.08 -7.26
N ALA A 91 -9.47 0.59 -7.91
CA ALA A 91 -9.60 -0.45 -8.93
C ALA A 91 -8.28 -1.15 -9.25
N LEU A 92 -8.38 -2.39 -9.74
CA LEU A 92 -7.36 -3.05 -10.54
C LEU A 92 -7.59 -2.61 -11.99
N HIS A 93 -6.71 -1.77 -12.52
CA HIS A 93 -6.88 -1.13 -13.81
C HIS A 93 -6.42 -2.04 -14.97
N LEU A 94 -5.29 -2.72 -14.79
CA LEU A 94 -4.68 -3.57 -15.81
C LEU A 94 -3.99 -4.76 -15.17
N THR A 95 -3.99 -5.90 -15.86
CA THR A 95 -3.07 -7.02 -15.60
C THR A 95 -2.47 -7.46 -16.92
N TRP A 96 -1.22 -7.92 -16.90
CA TRP A 96 -0.58 -8.49 -18.08
C TRP A 96 0.38 -9.62 -17.72
N ASN A 97 0.64 -10.48 -18.69
CA ASN A 97 1.64 -11.52 -18.62
C ASN A 97 2.41 -11.60 -19.94
N GLY A 98 3.70 -11.86 -19.86
CA GLY A 98 4.59 -11.94 -21.01
C GLY A 98 5.76 -12.88 -20.75
N PRO A 99 6.54 -13.20 -21.79
CA PRO A 99 7.64 -14.15 -21.69
C PRO A 99 8.79 -13.68 -20.78
N VAL A 100 8.95 -12.37 -20.62
CA VAL A 100 10.02 -11.75 -19.81
C VAL A 100 9.48 -11.25 -18.47
N HIS A 101 8.33 -10.56 -18.49
CA HIS A 101 7.72 -9.99 -17.31
C HIS A 101 6.19 -10.03 -17.40
N GLY A 102 5.54 -9.99 -16.24
CA GLY A 102 4.12 -9.72 -16.10
C GLY A 102 3.91 -8.56 -15.13
N GLY A 103 2.68 -8.31 -14.73
CA GLY A 103 2.41 -7.30 -13.73
C GLY A 103 0.97 -6.84 -13.69
N PHE A 104 0.75 -5.77 -12.95
CA PHE A 104 -0.55 -5.13 -12.81
C PHE A 104 -0.44 -3.63 -12.57
N GLN A 105 -1.53 -2.92 -12.84
CA GLN A 105 -1.73 -1.54 -12.41
C GLN A 105 -2.94 -1.42 -11.50
N THR A 106 -2.80 -0.70 -10.39
CA THR A 106 -3.91 -0.38 -9.47
C THR A 106 -4.09 1.12 -9.34
N ARG A 107 -5.31 1.53 -8.98
CA ARG A 107 -5.65 2.91 -8.65
C ARG A 107 -6.02 3.00 -7.17
N HIS A 108 -5.51 4.01 -6.51
CA HIS A 108 -5.86 4.38 -5.14
C HIS A 108 -6.20 5.86 -5.07
N ARG A 109 -6.82 6.28 -3.97
CA ARG A 109 -7.06 7.70 -3.70
C ARG A 109 -6.84 8.03 -2.24
N PHE A 110 -6.24 9.19 -1.98
CA PHE A 110 -5.99 9.74 -0.65
C PHE A 110 -7.15 10.67 -0.33
N VAL A 111 -7.92 10.35 0.71
CA VAL A 111 -9.17 11.02 1.06
C VAL A 111 -9.00 11.77 2.37
N ASP A 112 -9.15 13.09 2.32
CA ASP A 112 -9.28 13.98 3.46
C ASP A 112 -10.65 13.75 4.13
N LEU A 113 -10.60 13.32 5.39
CA LEU A 113 -11.79 13.05 6.20
C LEU A 113 -12.11 14.20 7.17
N THR A 114 -11.34 15.30 7.12
CA THR A 114 -11.53 16.47 7.99
C THR A 114 -12.48 17.51 7.38
N ALA A 115 -12.84 17.36 6.10
CA ALA A 115 -13.86 18.16 5.45
C ALA A 115 -15.28 17.74 5.88
N PRO A 116 -16.30 18.62 5.78
CA PRO A 116 -17.69 18.26 6.07
C PRO A 116 -18.20 17.07 5.24
N GLU A 117 -17.73 16.96 3.99
CA GLU A 117 -17.87 15.78 3.15
C GLU A 117 -16.47 15.29 2.75
N PRO A 118 -16.19 13.97 2.80
CA PRO A 118 -14.89 13.42 2.43
C PRO A 118 -14.40 13.92 1.07
N ARG A 119 -13.17 14.41 1.03
CA ARG A 119 -12.61 15.07 -0.15
C ARG A 119 -11.37 14.34 -0.63
N VAL A 120 -11.33 13.99 -1.91
CA VAL A 120 -10.13 13.35 -2.49
C VAL A 120 -9.04 14.40 -2.69
N ALA A 121 -7.88 14.21 -2.10
CA ALA A 121 -6.72 15.09 -2.21
C ALA A 121 -5.75 14.62 -3.30
N LEU A 122 -5.44 13.32 -3.35
CA LEU A 122 -4.58 12.73 -4.38
C LEU A 122 -5.24 11.52 -5.04
N ASN A 123 -5.01 11.37 -6.34
CA ASN A 123 -5.16 10.11 -7.06
C ASN A 123 -3.79 9.47 -7.19
N GLU A 124 -3.73 8.15 -7.02
CA GLU A 124 -2.49 7.39 -7.15
C GLU A 124 -2.68 6.24 -8.14
N THR A 125 -1.68 6.03 -8.99
CA THR A 125 -1.56 4.85 -9.84
C THR A 125 -0.28 4.11 -9.48
N TRP A 126 -0.42 2.84 -9.16
CA TRP A 126 0.74 1.96 -9.06
C TRP A 126 0.85 1.11 -10.32
N GLN A 127 2.06 1.00 -10.83
CA GLN A 127 2.44 -0.05 -11.76
C GLN A 127 3.45 -0.96 -11.07
N VAL A 128 3.08 -2.23 -10.92
CA VAL A 128 3.95 -3.28 -10.40
C VAL A 128 4.34 -4.19 -11.54
N THR A 129 5.63 -4.24 -11.85
CA THR A 129 6.19 -5.11 -12.90
C THR A 129 6.93 -6.26 -12.24
N LEU A 130 6.61 -7.49 -12.58
CA LEU A 130 7.17 -8.72 -12.00
C LEU A 130 8.07 -9.44 -13.01
N TYR A 131 9.28 -9.77 -12.58
CA TYR A 131 10.27 -10.52 -13.36
C TYR A 131 10.56 -11.86 -12.70
N ASN A 132 10.46 -12.94 -13.47
CA ASN A 132 10.90 -14.26 -13.02
C ASN A 132 12.41 -14.36 -13.25
N VAL A 133 13.17 -14.13 -12.20
CA VAL A 133 14.64 -14.03 -12.24
C VAL A 133 15.30 -15.22 -11.55
N GLY A 134 16.60 -15.36 -11.77
CA GLY A 134 17.38 -16.51 -11.29
C GLY A 134 17.29 -17.73 -12.21
N ARG A 135 18.04 -18.79 -11.88
CA ARG A 135 18.16 -20.03 -12.67
C ARG A 135 18.21 -21.24 -11.74
N GLY A 136 17.80 -22.41 -12.25
CA GLY A 136 17.85 -23.66 -11.49
C GLY A 136 17.03 -23.60 -10.20
N ALA A 137 17.62 -24.02 -9.08
CA ALA A 137 16.99 -24.05 -7.76
C ALA A 137 16.84 -22.66 -7.11
N ALA A 138 17.47 -21.62 -7.64
CA ALA A 138 17.44 -20.25 -7.11
C ALA A 138 16.54 -19.33 -7.94
N ARG A 139 15.35 -19.80 -8.33
CA ARG A 139 14.34 -18.95 -9.01
C ARG A 139 13.63 -18.09 -7.97
N TYR A 140 13.52 -16.79 -8.24
CA TYR A 140 12.81 -15.84 -7.40
C TYR A 140 12.13 -14.78 -8.26
N TRP A 141 11.21 -14.04 -7.64
CA TRP A 141 10.55 -12.91 -8.29
C TRP A 141 11.22 -11.61 -7.86
N MET A 142 11.54 -10.77 -8.83
CA MET A 142 11.91 -9.38 -8.61
C MET A 142 10.76 -8.50 -9.08
N PHE A 143 10.52 -7.38 -8.42
CA PHE A 143 9.49 -6.45 -8.83
C PHE A 143 9.98 -5.00 -8.85
N ASP A 144 9.49 -4.25 -9.84
CA ASP A 144 9.57 -2.79 -9.85
C ASP A 144 8.24 -2.24 -9.38
N LEU A 145 8.28 -1.18 -8.56
CA LEU A 145 7.12 -0.39 -8.18
C LEU A 145 7.31 1.04 -8.69
N VAL A 146 6.42 1.48 -9.57
CA VAL A 146 6.28 2.88 -9.96
C VAL A 146 4.97 3.41 -9.38
N SER A 147 5.06 4.44 -8.54
CA SER A 147 3.89 5.19 -8.08
C SER A 147 3.84 6.55 -8.76
N THR A 148 2.71 6.87 -9.37
CA THR A 148 2.39 8.21 -9.89
C THR A 148 1.26 8.79 -9.05
N GLN A 149 1.51 9.93 -8.42
CA GLN A 149 0.54 10.63 -7.58
C GLN A 149 0.24 12.01 -8.18
N GLU A 150 -1.04 12.34 -8.27
CA GLU A 150 -1.55 13.57 -8.88
C GLU A 150 -2.59 14.19 -7.97
N CYS A 151 -2.63 15.53 -7.89
CA CYS A 151 -3.70 16.23 -7.18
C CYS A 151 -5.05 15.88 -7.82
N ALA A 152 -6.02 15.46 -7.01
CA ALA A 152 -7.35 15.08 -7.49
C ALA A 152 -8.24 16.31 -7.77
N THR A 153 -7.81 17.49 -7.35
CA THR A 153 -8.49 18.77 -7.56
C THR A 153 -7.48 19.82 -8.03
N ALA A 154 -7.94 21.04 -8.32
CA ALA A 154 -7.06 22.18 -8.59
C ALA A 154 -6.31 22.68 -7.34
N SER A 155 -6.76 22.29 -6.15
CA SER A 155 -6.11 22.61 -4.87
C SER A 155 -4.89 21.71 -4.68
N PRO A 156 -3.72 22.26 -4.32
CA PRO A 156 -2.55 21.43 -4.05
C PRO A 156 -2.71 20.67 -2.73
N LEU A 157 -2.19 19.43 -2.67
CA LEU A 157 -1.79 18.84 -1.40
C LEU A 157 -0.38 19.35 -1.06
N ILE A 158 -0.28 20.19 -0.04
CA ILE A 158 1.00 20.70 0.44
C ILE A 158 1.63 19.65 1.35
N LEU A 159 2.91 19.37 1.13
CA LEU A 159 3.74 18.50 1.95
C LEU A 159 4.80 19.36 2.66
N PRO A 160 4.48 19.94 3.83
CA PRO A 160 5.43 20.69 4.63
C PRO A 160 6.69 19.88 4.94
N LYS A 161 7.82 20.57 5.14
CA LYS A 161 9.05 19.93 5.58
C LYS A 161 8.81 19.19 6.90
N TYR A 162 8.94 17.87 6.86
CA TYR A 162 8.78 16.99 8.01
C TYR A 162 9.77 15.82 7.95
N TYR A 163 10.02 15.17 9.08
CA TYR A 163 11.02 14.10 9.19
C TYR A 163 10.59 12.80 8.49
N TYR A 164 9.29 12.64 8.26
CA TYR A 164 8.68 11.44 7.67
C TYR A 164 7.89 11.81 6.41
N GLY A 165 7.94 10.95 5.40
CA GLY A 165 7.19 11.08 4.15
C GLY A 165 7.81 10.23 3.04
N GLY A 166 7.17 10.20 1.87
CA GLY A 166 7.63 9.43 0.71
C GLY A 166 7.29 7.95 0.79
N LEU A 167 8.15 7.09 0.24
CA LEU A 167 7.98 5.64 0.26
C LEU A 167 8.50 5.08 1.60
N GLY A 168 7.61 4.49 2.39
CA GLY A 168 7.92 3.81 3.65
C GLY A 168 7.99 2.30 3.49
N VAL A 169 8.81 1.66 4.34
CA VAL A 169 8.88 0.20 4.47
C VAL A 169 8.79 -0.18 5.94
N ARG A 170 7.88 -1.09 6.28
CA ARG A 170 7.73 -1.69 7.59
C ARG A 170 8.43 -3.04 7.56
N GLY A 171 9.60 -3.10 8.20
CA GLY A 171 10.31 -4.35 8.42
C GLY A 171 9.54 -5.29 9.35
N ASN A 172 9.79 -6.59 9.18
CA ASN A 172 9.22 -7.70 9.95
C ASN A 172 9.28 -7.45 11.48
N TRP A 173 8.19 -7.76 12.20
CA TRP A 173 8.12 -7.66 13.66
C TRP A 173 9.28 -8.34 14.39
N ALA A 174 9.77 -9.46 13.86
CA ALA A 174 10.86 -10.23 14.46
C ALA A 174 12.20 -9.48 14.50
N TRP A 175 12.29 -8.30 13.87
CA TRP A 175 13.47 -7.42 13.95
C TRP A 175 13.33 -6.35 15.03
N ASN A 176 12.17 -6.26 15.67
CA ASN A 176 11.97 -5.45 16.86
C ASN A 176 12.70 -6.19 18.01
N GLY A 177 13.83 -5.64 18.44
CA GLY A 177 14.75 -6.25 19.40
C GLY A 177 14.17 -6.48 20.80
#